data_AF-A0A8H3SFT3-F1
#
_entry.id   AF-A0A8H3SFT3-F1
#
_cell.length_a   1.000
_cell.length_b   1.000
_cell.length_c   1.000
_cell.angle_alpha   90.00
_cell.angle_beta   90.00
_cell.angle_gamma   90.00
#
_symmetry.space_group_name_H-M   'P 1'
#
loop_
_entity.id
_entity.type
_entity.pdbx_description
1 polymer ?
#
loop_
_entity_poly.entity_id
_entity_poly.type
_entity_poly.pdbx_seq_one_letter_code
_entity_poly.pdbx_strand_id
1 'polypeptide(L)'
;MPFRACYLQAVELSHELLSVPISAQTQTEMGSWILQGDTDVSDKAIWSPSWGSTFLANIGDTCARCPNKDLQGYPLSNEELAACSDASRYLLLAPEYVAPRRTMPMKESSDHASANIYATPKEAYDRALLFLNDDPQNNVSTSWRLIDREFAFNASQLRKDLVLDLDGRELVKDVNVWDGNVVVRFDVHDTEESASGAVALKVAPVLAHYHLQNVDTLLSVAANETVQVNFLAQLDKGQEKAGIRTPLFFSSNDIWA
;
A
#
# COMPACT_ATOMS: atom_id res chain seq x y z
N MET A 1 -37.02 -20.40 -3.93
CA MET A 1 -36.47 -21.58 -3.24
C MET A 1 -35.42 -21.09 -2.26
N PRO A 2 -35.66 -21.10 -0.94
CA PRO A 2 -34.64 -20.70 0.02
C PRO A 2 -33.83 -21.93 0.43
N PHE A 3 -32.52 -21.90 0.19
CA PHE A 3 -31.61 -22.90 0.75
C PHE A 3 -31.47 -22.63 2.26
N ARG A 4 -31.90 -23.62 3.05
CA ARG A 4 -31.68 -23.71 4.49
C ARG A 4 -30.18 -23.90 4.75
N ALA A 5 -29.55 -23.00 5.49
CA ALA A 5 -28.25 -23.26 6.09
C ALA A 5 -28.44 -24.22 7.27
N CYS A 6 -27.69 -25.32 7.24
CA CYS A 6 -27.65 -26.34 8.28
C CYS A 6 -26.77 -25.81 9.42
N TYR A 7 -27.36 -25.57 10.59
CA TYR A 7 -26.63 -25.35 11.83
C TYR A 7 -26.02 -26.69 12.28
N LEU A 8 -24.70 -26.74 12.41
CA LEU A 8 -24.01 -27.79 13.16
C LEU A 8 -23.32 -27.11 14.34
N GLN A 9 -23.94 -27.23 15.51
CA GLN A 9 -23.30 -27.00 16.80
C GLN A 9 -22.23 -28.07 17.00
N ALA A 10 -20.97 -27.67 17.03
CA ALA A 10 -19.93 -28.39 17.75
C ALA A 10 -19.56 -27.52 18.96
N VAL A 11 -20.08 -27.88 20.13
CA VAL A 11 -19.53 -27.43 21.40
C VAL A 11 -18.33 -28.33 21.65
N GLU A 12 -17.13 -27.81 21.47
CA GLU A 12 -15.91 -28.48 21.91
C GLU A 12 -15.17 -27.53 22.85
N LEU A 13 -15.31 -27.80 24.14
CA LEU A 13 -14.47 -27.24 25.20
C LEU A 13 -13.07 -27.82 25.02
N SER A 14 -12.14 -27.03 24.51
CA SER A 14 -10.71 -27.31 24.56
C SER A 14 -9.97 -26.00 24.77
N HIS A 15 -9.10 -25.96 25.79
CA HIS A 15 -8.13 -24.92 26.14
C HIS A 15 -7.97 -23.76 25.13
N GLU A 16 -8.14 -22.52 25.59
CA GLU A 16 -7.83 -21.30 24.82
C GLU A 16 -6.37 -21.30 24.42
N LEU A 17 -6.08 -21.85 23.23
CA LEU A 17 -4.80 -21.71 22.55
C LEU A 17 -4.64 -20.24 22.15
N LEU A 18 -3.47 -19.66 22.44
CA LEU A 18 -3.07 -18.36 21.93
C LEU A 18 -3.36 -18.26 20.41
N SER A 19 -4.27 -17.37 20.02
CA SER A 19 -4.60 -17.12 18.60
C SER A 19 -4.15 -15.72 18.20
N VAL A 20 -3.60 -15.59 16.99
CA VAL A 20 -3.07 -14.31 16.47
C VAL A 20 -3.94 -13.83 15.30
N PRO A 21 -5.05 -13.13 15.61
CA PRO A 21 -5.92 -12.57 14.59
C PRO A 21 -5.30 -11.33 13.94
N ILE A 22 -4.63 -11.53 12.81
CA ILE A 22 -4.29 -10.47 11.86
C ILE A 22 -5.28 -10.47 10.70
N SER A 23 -5.84 -9.30 10.40
CA SER A 23 -6.74 -9.10 9.27
C SER A 23 -6.10 -8.15 8.26
N ALA A 24 -6.31 -8.43 6.98
CA ALA A 24 -6.03 -7.50 5.91
C ALA A 24 -7.22 -7.45 4.96
N GLN A 25 -7.47 -6.28 4.41
CA GLN A 25 -8.54 -6.12 3.44
C GLN A 25 -8.22 -6.94 2.18
N THR A 26 -9.06 -7.91 1.86
CA THR A 26 -9.24 -8.36 0.49
C THR A 26 -10.27 -7.41 -0.14
N GLN A 27 -9.87 -6.62 -1.13
CA GLN A 27 -10.80 -5.74 -1.81
C GLN A 27 -11.77 -6.59 -2.65
N THR A 28 -12.84 -7.10 -2.05
CA THR A 28 -14.08 -7.43 -2.76
C THR A 28 -14.86 -6.13 -2.92
N GLU A 29 -15.56 -5.96 -4.06
CA GLU A 29 -16.16 -4.73 -4.63
C GLU A 29 -16.97 -3.76 -3.72
N MET A 30 -17.07 -3.98 -2.41
CA MET A 30 -17.94 -3.21 -1.51
C MET A 30 -17.30 -2.74 -0.19
N GLY A 31 -16.00 -2.45 -0.15
CA GLY A 31 -15.38 -1.55 0.85
C GLY A 31 -15.74 -1.78 2.33
N SER A 32 -16.09 -3.01 2.72
CA SER A 32 -16.61 -3.34 4.05
C SER A 32 -15.55 -4.08 4.86
N TRP A 33 -15.36 -3.63 6.10
CA TRP A 33 -14.55 -4.32 7.10
C TRP A 33 -15.29 -5.58 7.59
N ILE A 34 -14.85 -6.76 7.18
CA ILE A 34 -15.39 -8.00 7.75
C ILE A 34 -14.56 -8.36 8.98
N LEU A 35 -15.01 -7.89 10.14
CA LEU A 35 -14.58 -8.35 11.46
C LEU A 35 -15.72 -9.17 12.06
N GLN A 36 -15.86 -10.43 11.65
CA GLN A 36 -16.69 -11.40 12.38
C GLN A 36 -15.84 -12.61 12.73
N GLY A 37 -15.86 -12.97 14.01
CA GLY A 37 -14.95 -13.91 14.69
C GLY A 37 -15.02 -15.37 14.25
N ASP A 38 -15.47 -15.66 13.04
CA ASP A 38 -15.47 -16.99 12.40
C ASP A 38 -14.97 -16.96 10.94
N THR A 39 -14.60 -15.79 10.39
CA THR A 39 -14.11 -15.66 9.00
C THR A 39 -12.62 -15.37 8.93
N ASP A 40 -11.81 -15.99 9.79
CA ASP A 40 -10.40 -16.13 9.49
C ASP A 40 -10.28 -17.13 8.32
N VAL A 41 -10.12 -16.61 7.11
CA VAL A 41 -10.00 -17.46 5.92
C VAL A 41 -8.69 -18.22 6.02
N SER A 42 -8.75 -19.56 5.95
CA SER A 42 -7.61 -20.48 6.14
C SER A 42 -6.38 -20.17 5.27
N ASP A 43 -6.54 -19.36 4.22
CA ASP A 43 -5.52 -19.11 3.20
C ASP A 43 -5.06 -17.64 3.12
N LYS A 44 -5.29 -16.81 4.15
CA LYS A 44 -4.81 -15.41 4.17
C LYS A 44 -3.29 -15.25 4.02
N ALA A 45 -2.53 -16.31 4.29
CA ALA A 45 -1.09 -16.38 4.11
C ALA A 45 -0.67 -16.62 2.65
N ILE A 46 -1.62 -16.84 1.73
CA ILE A 46 -1.37 -17.11 0.31
C ILE A 46 -2.09 -16.05 -0.52
N TRP A 47 -1.34 -15.35 -1.37
CA TRP A 47 -1.91 -14.40 -2.31
C TRP A 47 -2.36 -15.10 -3.60
N SER A 48 -3.52 -14.73 -4.13
CA SER A 48 -3.97 -15.08 -5.47
C SER A 48 -4.67 -13.89 -6.14
N PRO A 49 -4.90 -13.93 -7.46
CA PRO A 49 -5.69 -12.90 -8.13
C PRO A 49 -7.14 -12.79 -7.62
N SER A 50 -7.69 -13.87 -7.04
CA SER A 50 -9.07 -13.94 -6.53
C SER A 50 -9.21 -13.64 -5.05
N TRP A 51 -8.11 -13.67 -4.29
CA TRP A 51 -8.08 -13.40 -2.85
C TRP A 51 -6.69 -12.95 -2.41
N GLY A 52 -6.62 -12.02 -1.47
CA GLY A 52 -5.37 -11.43 -1.01
C GLY A 52 -5.46 -9.91 -1.07
N SER A 53 -4.58 -9.26 -0.32
CA SER A 53 -4.54 -7.80 -0.30
C SER A 53 -3.57 -7.28 -1.37
N THR A 54 -3.78 -6.05 -1.80
CA THR A 54 -2.89 -5.35 -2.73
C THR A 54 -2.43 -4.08 -2.05
N PHE A 55 -1.17 -3.69 -2.27
CA PHE A 55 -0.64 -2.41 -1.82
C PHE A 55 -0.03 -1.64 -2.98
N LEU A 56 0.05 -0.32 -2.86
CA LEU A 56 0.61 0.54 -3.89
C LEU A 56 2.10 0.79 -3.65
N ALA A 57 2.86 0.91 -4.74
CA ALA A 57 4.16 1.53 -4.68
C ALA A 57 3.97 3.06 -4.63
N ASN A 58 4.34 3.68 -3.53
CA ASN A 58 4.20 5.10 -3.28
C ASN A 58 5.38 5.86 -3.90
N ILE A 59 5.44 5.80 -5.23
CA ILE A 59 6.47 6.37 -6.10
C ILE A 59 6.21 7.83 -6.48
N GLY A 60 5.19 8.45 -5.87
CA GLY A 60 4.86 9.86 -6.06
C GLY A 60 5.79 10.78 -5.28
N ASP A 61 5.54 12.08 -5.41
CA ASP A 61 6.16 13.15 -4.61
C ASP A 61 5.06 14.08 -4.08
N THR A 62 4.38 13.60 -3.05
CA THR A 62 3.38 14.36 -2.33
C THR A 62 4.05 15.58 -1.71
N CYS A 63 3.39 16.74 -1.81
CA CYS A 63 3.91 18.05 -1.43
C CYS A 63 5.07 18.60 -2.29
N ALA A 64 5.37 17.99 -3.45
CA ALA A 64 6.36 18.50 -4.41
C ALA A 64 7.73 18.80 -3.76
N ARG A 65 8.21 17.87 -2.93
CA ARG A 65 9.40 18.02 -2.10
C ARG A 65 10.67 17.75 -2.89
N CYS A 66 10.58 16.97 -3.97
CA CYS A 66 11.72 16.57 -4.75
C CYS A 66 12.23 17.71 -5.63
N PRO A 67 13.51 18.09 -5.49
CA PRO A 67 14.07 19.08 -6.37
C PRO A 67 14.27 18.49 -7.77
N ASN A 68 14.03 19.28 -8.81
CA ASN A 68 14.31 18.86 -10.19
C ASN A 68 15.78 19.10 -10.59
N LYS A 69 16.57 19.72 -9.70
CA LYS A 69 17.97 20.08 -9.92
C LYS A 69 18.81 19.85 -8.67
N ASP A 70 20.10 19.58 -8.86
CA ASP A 70 21.07 19.52 -7.78
C ASP A 70 21.41 20.92 -7.22
N LEU A 71 22.31 20.96 -6.22
CA LEU A 71 22.77 22.20 -5.58
C LEU A 71 23.60 23.09 -6.52
N GLN A 72 24.07 22.54 -7.65
CA GLN A 72 24.85 23.24 -8.67
C GLN A 72 23.94 23.73 -9.83
N GLY A 73 22.66 23.38 -9.82
CA GLY A 73 21.66 23.78 -10.81
C GLY A 73 21.57 22.84 -12.02
N TYR A 74 22.22 21.68 -12.00
CA TYR A 74 22.09 20.66 -13.04
C TYR A 74 20.82 19.84 -12.82
N PRO A 75 20.10 19.43 -13.89
CA PRO A 75 18.95 18.53 -13.77
C PRO A 75 19.34 17.22 -13.09
N LEU A 76 18.48 16.72 -12.21
CA LEU A 76 18.67 15.38 -11.63
C LEU A 76 18.49 14.29 -12.69
N SER A 77 19.24 13.20 -12.53
CA SER A 77 19.02 11.95 -13.29
C SER A 77 17.69 11.29 -12.92
N ASN A 78 17.22 10.38 -13.77
CA ASN A 78 16.01 9.59 -13.50
C ASN A 78 16.13 8.79 -12.20
N GLU A 79 17.32 8.26 -11.91
CA GLU A 79 17.62 7.51 -10.70
C GLU A 79 17.54 8.41 -9.45
N GLU A 80 18.05 9.63 -9.53
CA GLU A 80 17.99 10.61 -8.43
C GLU A 80 16.56 11.09 -8.18
N LEU A 81 15.78 11.34 -9.24
CA LEU A 81 14.36 11.67 -9.13
C LEU A 81 13.57 10.53 -8.50
N ALA A 82 13.77 9.30 -8.98
CA ALA A 82 13.11 8.11 -8.44
C ALA A 82 13.47 7.84 -6.97
N ALA A 83 14.70 8.17 -6.56
CA ALA A 83 15.16 8.00 -5.18
C ALA A 83 14.54 8.99 -4.18
N CYS A 84 13.79 10.00 -4.63
CA CYS A 84 13.23 11.03 -3.78
C CYS A 84 11.74 10.81 -3.41
N SER A 85 11.10 9.75 -3.92
CA SER A 85 9.68 9.47 -3.74
C SER A 85 9.16 9.51 -2.30
N ASP A 86 7.84 9.50 -2.12
CA ASP A 86 7.19 9.50 -0.80
C ASP A 86 7.62 8.31 0.07
N ALA A 87 7.88 7.15 -0.54
CA ALA A 87 8.40 5.96 0.13
C ALA A 87 9.94 5.88 0.23
N SER A 88 10.67 6.95 -0.14
CA SER A 88 12.14 6.93 -0.15
C SER A 88 12.78 6.90 1.24
N ARG A 89 12.05 7.30 2.29
CA ARG A 89 12.57 7.49 3.65
C ARG A 89 11.87 6.61 4.69
N TYR A 90 12.24 6.80 5.96
CA TYR A 90 11.67 6.13 7.12
C TYR A 90 10.42 6.82 7.68
N LEU A 91 9.82 7.76 6.92
CA LEU A 91 8.59 8.46 7.27
C LEU A 91 7.54 8.13 6.23
N LEU A 92 6.31 7.92 6.68
CA LEU A 92 5.18 7.72 5.76
C LEU A 92 4.66 9.09 5.29
N LEU A 93 5.10 9.53 4.11
CA LEU A 93 4.85 10.89 3.64
C LEU A 93 3.48 11.10 2.99
N ALA A 94 2.87 10.05 2.43
CA ALA A 94 1.55 10.10 1.81
C ALA A 94 0.60 9.08 2.45
N PRO A 95 0.22 9.27 3.73
CA PRO A 95 -0.64 8.35 4.46
C PRO A 95 -2.07 8.22 3.88
N GLU A 96 -2.46 9.07 2.94
CA GLU A 96 -3.71 8.98 2.20
C GLU A 96 -3.75 7.87 1.13
N TYR A 97 -2.59 7.38 0.69
CA TYR A 97 -2.48 6.36 -0.36
C TYR A 97 -2.20 4.95 0.15
N VAL A 98 -2.08 4.80 1.47
CA VAL A 98 -1.91 3.49 2.09
C VAL A 98 -3.27 2.85 2.41
N ALA A 99 -3.28 1.54 2.65
CA ALA A 99 -4.49 0.77 2.92
C ALA A 99 -4.43 0.17 4.34
N PRO A 100 -4.91 0.91 5.38
CA PRO A 100 -4.66 0.54 6.76
C PRO A 100 -5.23 -0.82 7.11
N ARG A 101 -4.46 -1.61 7.85
CA ARG A 101 -4.80 -2.94 8.34
C ARG A 101 -4.91 -2.91 9.85
N ARG A 102 -5.76 -3.77 10.42
CA ARG A 102 -5.97 -3.83 11.87
C ARG A 102 -5.72 -5.22 12.42
N THR A 103 -5.02 -5.29 13.54
CA THR A 103 -4.98 -6.51 14.37
C THR A 103 -6.20 -6.53 15.29
N MET A 104 -6.66 -7.71 15.69
CA MET A 104 -7.60 -7.76 16.81
C MET A 104 -6.83 -7.69 18.14
N PRO A 105 -7.36 -6.99 19.15
CA PRO A 105 -6.75 -6.92 20.46
C PRO A 105 -6.64 -8.29 21.14
N MET A 106 -5.46 -8.61 21.67
CA MET A 106 -5.20 -9.81 22.46
C MET A 106 -5.46 -9.54 23.95
N LYS A 107 -6.73 -9.39 24.33
CA LYS A 107 -7.14 -8.92 25.67
C LYS A 107 -6.66 -9.80 26.82
N GLU A 108 -6.64 -11.11 26.60
CA GLU A 108 -6.27 -12.11 27.61
C GLU A 108 -4.77 -12.44 27.63
N SER A 109 -3.95 -11.74 26.84
CA SER A 109 -2.49 -11.92 26.86
C SER A 109 -1.89 -11.54 28.22
N SER A 110 -0.87 -12.28 28.65
CA SER A 110 -0.17 -12.01 29.91
C SER A 110 0.69 -10.74 29.81
N ASP A 111 1.17 -10.23 30.96
CA ASP A 111 2.09 -9.08 30.97
C ASP A 111 3.47 -9.37 30.37
N HIS A 112 3.80 -10.64 30.13
CA HIS A 112 5.03 -11.07 29.47
C HIS A 112 4.85 -11.28 27.96
N ALA A 113 3.64 -11.07 27.43
CA ALA A 113 3.38 -11.21 26.02
C ALA A 113 4.21 -10.22 25.21
N SER A 114 4.86 -10.74 24.18
CA SER A 114 5.65 -9.97 23.23
C SER A 114 5.37 -10.45 21.82
N ALA A 115 5.61 -9.59 20.84
CA ALA A 115 5.46 -10.01 19.46
C ALA A 115 6.35 -9.26 18.49
N ASN A 116 6.61 -9.90 17.35
CA ASN A 116 7.32 -9.32 16.23
C ASN A 116 6.41 -9.32 15.01
N ILE A 117 6.35 -8.18 14.32
CA ILE A 117 5.63 -8.02 13.06
C ILE A 117 6.64 -7.63 11.99
N TYR A 118 6.75 -8.44 10.95
CA TYR A 118 7.78 -8.26 9.92
C TYR A 118 7.33 -8.76 8.55
N ALA A 119 7.93 -8.21 7.49
CA ALA A 119 7.66 -8.62 6.12
C ALA A 119 8.51 -9.83 5.71
N THR A 120 8.07 -10.59 4.73
CA THR A 120 8.84 -11.66 4.06
C THR A 120 8.42 -11.70 2.58
N PRO A 121 9.21 -12.24 1.64
CA PRO A 121 10.55 -12.78 1.82
C PRO A 121 11.59 -11.67 2.02
N LYS A 122 12.88 -12.03 2.10
CA LYS A 122 13.94 -11.06 2.41
C LYS A 122 14.02 -9.93 1.38
N GLU A 123 13.71 -10.26 0.15
CA GLU A 123 13.72 -9.38 -1.00
C GLU A 123 12.65 -8.29 -0.88
N ALA A 124 11.59 -8.50 -0.08
CA ALA A 124 10.57 -7.49 0.19
C ALA A 124 11.03 -6.40 1.19
N TYR A 125 12.04 -6.66 2.03
CA TYR A 125 12.38 -5.77 3.15
C TYR A 125 12.72 -4.34 2.73
N ASP A 126 13.57 -4.21 1.71
CA ASP A 126 14.02 -2.89 1.25
C ASP A 126 13.01 -2.26 0.27
N ARG A 127 11.91 -2.96 -0.02
CA ARG A 127 10.91 -2.64 -1.05
C ARG A 127 9.53 -2.34 -0.48
N ALA A 128 9.27 -2.74 0.75
CA ALA A 128 7.99 -2.54 1.40
C ALA A 128 8.21 -2.31 2.90
N LEU A 129 7.93 -1.10 3.38
CA LEU A 129 8.15 -0.70 4.77
C LEU A 129 6.88 -0.84 5.59
N LEU A 130 6.99 -1.42 6.77
CA LEU A 130 5.87 -1.55 7.70
C LEU A 130 5.82 -0.36 8.65
N PHE A 131 4.62 0.20 8.85
CA PHE A 131 4.39 1.30 9.78
C PHE A 131 3.27 0.96 10.77
N LEU A 132 3.41 1.45 12.01
CA LEU A 132 2.35 1.48 13.02
C LEU A 132 1.80 2.90 13.12
N ASN A 133 0.48 3.04 13.11
CA ASN A 133 -0.17 4.29 13.47
C ASN A 133 -0.36 4.37 14.99
N ASP A 134 0.44 5.21 15.64
CA ASP A 134 0.37 5.48 17.09
C ASP A 134 -0.83 6.38 17.45
N ASP A 135 -1.43 7.09 16.48
CA ASP A 135 -2.64 7.89 16.64
C ASP A 135 -3.67 7.62 15.52
N PRO A 136 -4.43 6.52 15.62
CA PRO A 136 -5.41 6.12 14.60
C PRO A 136 -6.50 7.14 14.27
N GLN A 137 -6.67 8.20 15.09
CA GLN A 137 -7.64 9.26 14.83
C GLN A 137 -7.11 10.31 13.86
N ASN A 138 -5.78 10.39 13.70
CA ASN A 138 -5.11 11.38 12.87
C ASN A 138 -4.27 10.69 11.79
N ASN A 139 -4.72 10.77 10.53
CA ASN A 139 -3.99 10.20 9.40
C ASN A 139 -2.95 11.18 8.84
N VAL A 140 -1.94 11.51 9.63
CA VAL A 140 -0.84 12.42 9.26
C VAL A 140 0.50 11.70 9.44
N SER A 141 1.53 12.09 8.67
CA SER A 141 2.84 11.41 8.67
C SER A 141 3.47 11.22 10.05
N THR A 142 3.27 12.16 10.97
CA THR A 142 3.83 12.09 12.33
C THR A 142 3.14 11.07 13.23
N SER A 143 1.95 10.59 12.88
CA SER A 143 1.25 9.52 13.59
C SER A 143 1.80 8.14 13.25
N TRP A 144 2.55 8.04 12.16
CA TRP A 144 3.07 6.77 11.65
C TRP A 144 4.53 6.59 12.03
N ARG A 145 4.82 5.45 12.66
CA ARG A 145 6.15 5.06 13.09
C ARG A 145 6.60 3.80 12.36
N LEU A 146 7.82 3.83 11.84
CA LEU A 146 8.43 2.67 11.19
C LEU A 146 8.52 1.50 12.18
N ILE A 147 8.14 0.33 11.70
CA ILE A 147 8.35 -0.96 12.35
C ILE A 147 9.59 -1.58 11.70
N ASP A 148 10.72 -1.49 12.37
CA ASP A 148 11.91 -2.24 11.97
C ASP A 148 11.85 -3.69 12.50
N ARG A 149 12.86 -4.50 12.14
CA ARG A 149 12.91 -5.93 12.50
C ARG A 149 13.16 -6.19 13.98
N GLU A 150 13.75 -5.23 14.68
CA GLU A 150 14.07 -5.33 16.09
C GLU A 150 12.91 -4.82 16.94
N PHE A 151 11.93 -4.17 16.32
CA PHE A 151 10.73 -3.70 16.99
C PHE A 151 9.92 -4.86 17.57
N ALA A 152 9.82 -4.86 18.89
CA ALA A 152 9.00 -5.79 19.66
C ALA A 152 7.79 -5.05 20.23
N PHE A 153 6.60 -5.57 19.94
CA PHE A 153 5.36 -5.14 20.56
C PHE A 153 5.26 -5.76 21.95
N ASN A 154 4.91 -4.95 22.95
CA ASN A 154 4.69 -5.44 24.31
C ASN A 154 3.20 -5.75 24.57
N ALA A 155 2.92 -6.43 25.68
CA ALA A 155 1.56 -6.79 26.11
C ALA A 155 0.57 -5.62 26.09
N SER A 156 0.99 -4.42 26.54
CA SER A 156 0.10 -3.24 26.56
C SER A 156 -0.30 -2.75 25.17
N GLN A 157 0.55 -2.98 24.16
CA GLN A 157 0.25 -2.70 22.76
C GLN A 157 -0.59 -3.82 22.16
N LEU A 158 -0.27 -5.09 22.44
CA LEU A 158 -1.02 -6.25 21.94
C LEU A 158 -2.48 -6.27 22.42
N ARG A 159 -2.76 -5.72 23.60
CA ARG A 159 -4.12 -5.54 24.13
C ARG A 159 -4.92 -4.42 23.45
N LYS A 160 -4.34 -3.70 22.49
CA LYS A 160 -5.01 -2.66 21.68
C LYS A 160 -5.22 -3.15 20.24
N ASP A 161 -6.08 -2.46 19.50
CA ASP A 161 -6.18 -2.64 18.06
C ASP A 161 -5.01 -1.91 17.38
N LEU A 162 -4.03 -2.66 16.88
CA LEU A 162 -2.90 -2.07 16.17
C LEU A 162 -3.36 -1.71 14.76
N VAL A 163 -3.09 -0.47 14.34
CA VAL A 163 -3.31 -0.02 12.96
C VAL A 163 -1.98 -0.01 12.24
N LEU A 164 -1.84 -0.92 11.27
CA LEU A 164 -0.59 -1.19 10.55
C LEU A 164 -0.75 -0.84 9.08
N ASP A 165 0.32 -0.40 8.43
CA ASP A 165 0.33 -0.29 6.98
C ASP A 165 1.67 -0.66 6.35
N LEU A 166 1.66 -0.88 5.03
CA LEU A 166 2.78 -1.26 4.20
C LEU A 166 2.95 -0.21 3.10
N ASP A 167 4.09 0.44 3.07
CA ASP A 167 4.43 1.45 2.07
C ASP A 167 5.39 0.84 1.04
N GLY A 168 4.93 0.71 -0.20
CA GLY A 168 5.73 0.16 -1.29
C GLY A 168 6.74 1.19 -1.81
N ARG A 169 8.04 0.87 -1.75
CA ARG A 169 9.11 1.77 -2.18
C ARG A 169 9.39 1.72 -3.67
N GLU A 170 9.10 0.59 -4.30
CA GLU A 170 9.34 0.43 -5.72
C GLU A 170 8.36 -0.53 -6.38
N LEU A 171 8.27 -0.38 -7.71
CA LEU A 171 7.61 -1.31 -8.59
C LEU A 171 8.43 -2.58 -8.77
N VAL A 172 7.77 -3.65 -9.22
CA VAL A 172 8.48 -4.86 -9.69
C VAL A 172 9.26 -4.52 -10.96
N LYS A 173 10.60 -4.50 -10.85
CA LYS A 173 11.52 -4.27 -11.98
C LYS A 173 12.06 -5.56 -12.58
N ASP A 174 12.32 -6.56 -11.74
CA ASP A 174 12.79 -7.89 -12.16
C ASP A 174 12.12 -8.96 -11.29
N VAL A 175 11.25 -9.75 -11.92
CA VAL A 175 10.48 -10.82 -11.27
C VAL A 175 11.37 -11.94 -10.72
N ASN A 176 12.60 -12.09 -11.21
CA ASN A 176 13.54 -13.08 -10.69
C ASN A 176 14.20 -12.61 -9.38
N VAL A 177 14.17 -11.31 -9.11
CA VAL A 177 14.65 -10.72 -7.85
C VAL A 177 13.50 -10.63 -6.85
N TRP A 178 12.36 -10.09 -7.27
CA TRP A 178 11.17 -9.96 -6.42
C TRP A 178 9.93 -9.89 -7.30
N ASP A 179 8.95 -10.75 -7.04
CA ASP A 179 7.75 -10.87 -7.85
C ASP A 179 6.57 -10.01 -7.35
N GLY A 180 6.87 -9.09 -6.42
CA GLY A 180 5.90 -8.18 -5.83
C GLY A 180 5.17 -8.73 -4.61
N ASN A 181 5.39 -10.00 -4.22
CA ASN A 181 4.72 -10.58 -3.06
C ASN A 181 5.38 -10.13 -1.75
N VAL A 182 4.54 -9.85 -0.76
CA VAL A 182 4.93 -9.57 0.62
C VAL A 182 4.02 -10.35 1.54
N VAL A 183 4.59 -11.16 2.42
CA VAL A 183 3.88 -11.80 3.52
C VAL A 183 4.26 -11.10 4.82
N VAL A 184 3.30 -10.40 5.41
CA VAL A 184 3.43 -9.80 6.74
C VAL A 184 3.15 -10.89 7.76
N ARG A 185 4.16 -11.22 8.55
CA ARG A 185 4.09 -12.21 9.62
C ARG A 185 3.93 -11.51 10.96
N PHE A 186 3.19 -12.15 11.85
CA PHE A 186 2.94 -11.70 13.21
C PHE A 186 3.18 -12.89 14.13
N ASP A 187 4.34 -12.90 14.76
CA ASP A 187 4.74 -13.96 15.69
C ASP A 187 4.59 -13.42 17.11
N VAL A 188 3.76 -14.08 17.91
CA VAL A 188 3.47 -13.73 19.30
C VAL A 188 4.04 -14.82 20.20
N HIS A 189 4.69 -14.38 21.27
CA HIS A 189 5.23 -15.22 22.32
C HIS A 189 4.64 -14.76 23.67
N ASP A 190 3.99 -15.65 24.39
CA ASP A 190 3.39 -15.38 25.69
C ASP A 190 3.75 -16.49 26.67
N THR A 191 4.76 -16.23 27.51
CA THR A 191 5.32 -17.20 28.46
C THR A 191 5.88 -18.46 27.77
N GLU A 192 5.20 -19.59 27.86
CA GLU A 192 5.60 -20.85 27.21
C GLU A 192 4.83 -21.11 25.90
N GLU A 193 3.86 -20.26 25.58
CA GLU A 193 3.04 -20.39 24.38
C GLU A 193 3.55 -19.49 23.26
N SER A 194 3.38 -19.94 22.02
CA SER A 194 3.72 -19.15 20.84
C SER A 194 2.73 -19.41 19.74
N ALA A 195 2.36 -18.36 19.02
CA ALA A 195 1.40 -18.41 17.94
C ALA A 195 1.81 -17.46 16.82
N SER A 196 1.47 -17.81 15.60
CA SER A 196 1.84 -17.03 14.41
C SER A 196 0.62 -16.79 13.53
N GLY A 197 0.50 -15.56 13.05
CA GLY A 197 -0.41 -15.16 11.99
C GLY A 197 0.37 -14.66 10.77
N ALA A 198 -0.25 -14.71 9.60
CA ALA A 198 0.33 -14.15 8.39
C ALA A 198 -0.73 -13.59 7.45
N VAL A 199 -0.36 -12.57 6.68
CA VAL A 199 -1.15 -12.03 5.58
C VAL A 199 -0.25 -11.88 4.36
N ALA A 200 -0.69 -12.39 3.22
CA ALA A 200 -0.06 -12.15 1.93
C ALA A 200 -0.67 -10.94 1.20
N LEU A 201 0.21 -10.11 0.67
CA LEU A 201 -0.09 -8.96 -0.15
C LEU A 201 0.74 -9.01 -1.44
N LYS A 202 0.28 -8.33 -2.48
CA LYS A 202 1.05 -8.11 -3.71
C LYS A 202 1.07 -6.64 -4.08
N VAL A 203 2.20 -6.14 -4.56
CA VAL A 203 2.28 -4.77 -5.08
C VAL A 203 1.44 -4.66 -6.35
N ALA A 204 0.68 -3.59 -6.49
CA ALA A 204 -0.10 -3.32 -7.69
C ALA A 204 0.83 -3.13 -8.91
N PRO A 205 0.50 -3.71 -10.07
CA PRO A 205 1.26 -3.48 -11.30
C PRO A 205 0.98 -2.08 -11.86
N VAL A 206 1.88 -1.59 -12.69
CA VAL A 206 1.59 -0.44 -13.56
C VAL A 206 0.72 -0.90 -14.72
N LEU A 207 -0.42 -0.23 -14.89
CA LEU A 207 -1.32 -0.47 -16.01
C LEU A 207 -1.19 0.68 -17.00
N ALA A 208 -0.94 0.34 -18.27
CA ALA A 208 -0.96 1.32 -19.33
C ALA A 208 -2.39 1.48 -19.88
N HIS A 209 -2.74 2.72 -20.20
CA HIS A 209 -3.98 3.02 -20.89
C HIS A 209 -3.86 2.73 -22.38
N TYR A 210 -4.95 2.27 -23.00
CA TYR A 210 -5.02 2.04 -24.44
C TYR A 210 -5.93 3.06 -25.13
N HIS A 211 -5.70 3.29 -26.41
CA HIS A 211 -6.28 4.41 -27.18
C HIS A 211 -7.82 4.36 -27.38
N LEU A 212 -8.51 3.30 -26.96
CA LEU A 212 -9.98 3.24 -26.98
C LEU A 212 -10.60 3.54 -25.61
N GLN A 213 -9.80 3.75 -24.57
CA GLN A 213 -10.29 4.27 -23.30
C GLN A 213 -10.67 5.74 -23.45
N ASN A 214 -11.60 6.18 -22.61
CA ASN A 214 -11.99 7.58 -22.57
C ASN A 214 -10.76 8.43 -22.21
N VAL A 215 -10.60 9.54 -22.94
CA VAL A 215 -9.53 10.50 -22.68
C VAL A 215 -10.06 11.52 -21.68
N ASP A 216 -9.40 11.60 -20.52
CA ASP A 216 -9.79 12.55 -19.46
C ASP A 216 -9.01 13.88 -19.55
N THR A 217 -7.73 13.80 -19.91
CA THR A 217 -6.79 14.92 -19.94
C THR A 217 -5.95 14.86 -21.20
N LEU A 218 -5.71 16.04 -21.80
CA LEU A 218 -4.83 16.19 -22.94
C LEU A 218 -3.56 16.93 -22.51
N LEU A 219 -2.40 16.35 -22.79
CA LEU A 219 -1.09 16.89 -22.46
C LEU A 219 -0.39 17.37 -23.72
N SER A 220 0.20 18.56 -23.69
CA SER A 220 1.06 19.06 -24.77
C SER A 220 2.12 20.02 -24.24
N VAL A 221 3.25 20.14 -24.95
CA VAL A 221 4.23 21.18 -24.69
C VAL A 221 3.82 22.51 -25.30
N ALA A 222 4.19 23.61 -24.63
CA ALA A 222 3.94 24.96 -25.09
C ALA A 222 4.62 25.23 -26.44
N ALA A 223 3.95 26.02 -27.30
CA ALA A 223 4.45 26.34 -28.63
C ALA A 223 5.26 27.63 -28.65
N ASN A 224 6.50 27.54 -29.14
CA ASN A 224 7.36 28.70 -29.39
C ASN A 224 7.49 29.05 -30.89
N GLU A 225 7.04 28.15 -31.78
CA GLU A 225 7.13 28.32 -33.23
C GLU A 225 5.75 28.30 -33.91
N THR A 226 5.62 29.02 -35.04
CA THR A 226 4.35 29.22 -35.75
C THR A 226 3.65 27.91 -36.14
N VAL A 227 4.41 26.88 -36.52
CA VAL A 227 3.84 25.56 -36.89
C VAL A 227 3.22 24.89 -35.67
N GLN A 228 3.89 24.93 -34.53
CA GLN A 228 3.42 24.31 -33.29
C GLN A 228 2.21 25.07 -32.74
N VAL A 229 2.17 26.40 -32.86
CA VAL A 229 0.98 27.21 -32.52
C VAL A 229 -0.24 26.77 -33.33
N ASN A 230 -0.07 26.53 -34.64
CA ASN A 230 -1.16 26.05 -35.49
C ASN A 230 -1.60 24.62 -35.14
N PHE A 231 -0.68 23.77 -34.68
CA PHE A 231 -1.01 22.44 -34.18
C PHE A 231 -1.83 22.51 -32.89
N LEU A 232 -1.37 23.30 -31.90
CA LEU A 232 -2.10 23.49 -30.64
C LEU A 232 -3.51 24.04 -30.87
N ALA A 233 -3.67 25.01 -31.77
CA ALA A 233 -5.00 25.54 -32.11
C ALA A 233 -5.94 24.50 -32.74
N GLN A 234 -5.41 23.49 -33.43
CA GLN A 234 -6.21 22.36 -33.96
C GLN A 234 -6.49 21.32 -32.87
N LEU A 235 -5.52 21.10 -31.98
CA LEU A 235 -5.64 20.21 -30.83
C LEU A 235 -6.74 20.69 -29.88
N ASP A 236 -6.78 21.99 -29.57
CA ASP A 236 -7.80 22.62 -28.74
C ASP A 236 -9.21 22.44 -29.34
N LYS A 237 -9.36 22.63 -30.66
CA LYS A 237 -10.65 22.36 -31.35
C LYS A 237 -11.06 20.89 -31.25
N GLY A 238 -10.10 19.98 -31.35
CA GLY A 238 -10.32 18.55 -31.17
C GLY A 238 -10.78 18.23 -29.74
N GLN A 239 -10.11 18.84 -28.75
CA GLN A 239 -10.42 18.74 -27.33
C GLN A 239 -11.86 19.20 -27.02
N GLU A 240 -12.24 20.40 -27.50
CA GLU A 240 -13.58 20.95 -27.34
C GLU A 240 -14.66 20.02 -27.92
N LYS A 241 -14.42 19.52 -29.14
CA LYS A 241 -15.34 18.59 -29.82
C LYS A 241 -15.46 17.25 -29.09
N ALA A 242 -14.38 16.79 -28.46
CA ALA A 242 -14.35 15.59 -27.63
C ALA A 242 -14.94 15.80 -26.23
N GLY A 243 -15.24 17.05 -25.84
CA GLY A 243 -15.78 17.37 -24.51
C GLY A 243 -14.75 17.26 -23.38
N ILE A 244 -13.45 17.24 -23.70
CA ILE A 244 -12.35 17.12 -22.74
C ILE A 244 -12.12 18.47 -22.05
N ARG A 245 -12.17 18.52 -20.73
CA ARG A 245 -12.18 19.80 -19.98
C ARG A 245 -10.85 20.20 -19.35
N THR A 246 -9.85 19.32 -19.37
CA THR A 246 -8.56 19.54 -18.70
C THR A 246 -7.41 19.50 -19.69
N PRO A 247 -7.08 20.63 -20.35
CA PRO A 247 -5.81 20.75 -21.06
C PRO A 247 -4.71 21.03 -20.03
N LEU A 248 -3.57 20.38 -20.20
CA LEU A 248 -2.40 20.66 -19.39
C LEU A 248 -1.20 20.88 -20.29
N PHE A 249 -0.66 22.10 -20.21
CA PHE A 249 0.46 22.56 -21.01
C PHE A 249 1.71 22.60 -20.16
N PHE A 250 2.77 21.93 -20.61
CA PHE A 250 4.06 21.97 -19.96
C PHE A 250 4.99 22.95 -20.66
N SER A 251 5.74 23.71 -19.86
CA SER A 251 6.83 24.55 -20.37
C SER A 251 8.07 23.69 -20.57
N SER A 252 8.19 23.15 -21.79
CA SER A 252 9.38 22.42 -22.24
C SER A 252 9.70 22.81 -23.67
N ASN A 253 11.00 22.84 -23.99
CA ASN A 253 11.47 22.97 -25.37
C ASN A 253 11.71 21.59 -26.02
N ASP A 254 11.53 20.51 -25.26
CA ASP A 254 11.61 19.14 -25.75
C ASP A 254 10.21 18.65 -26.14
N ILE A 255 10.04 18.27 -27.40
CA ILE A 255 8.77 17.74 -27.94
C ILE A 255 8.42 16.35 -27.39
N TRP A 256 9.36 15.71 -26.68
CA TRP A 256 9.17 14.43 -25.98
C TRP A 256 8.87 14.59 -24.49
N ALA A 257 8.76 15.83 -23.99
CA ALA A 257 8.39 16.13 -22.61
C ALA A 257 6.87 16.05 -22.35
#